data_AF-A0A9E7CX78-F1
#
_entry.id   AF-A0A9E7CX78-F1
#
_cell.length_a   1.000
_cell.length_b   1.000
_cell.length_c   1.000
_cell.angle_alpha   90.00
_cell.angle_beta   90.00
_cell.angle_gamma   90.00
#
_symmetry.space_group_name_H-M   'P 1'
#
loop_
_entity.id
_entity.type
_entity.pdbx_description
1 polymer ?
#
loop_
_entity_poly.entity_id
_entity_poly.type
_entity_poly.pdbx_seq_one_letter_code
_entity_poly.pdbx_strand_id
1 'polypeptide(L)'
;MDTTLTLQVLDDNLARALKAAAQGAVFIVDENGKPAYVLLSYPAWQALAAPPRSISDRIRQKDGDGESVEFDPEPARIRLKPAELD
;
A
#
# COMPACT_ATOMS: atom_id res chain seq x y z
N MET A 1 3.42 -21.19 5.62
CA MET A 1 4.78 -20.62 5.73
C MET A 1 4.76 -19.71 6.95
N ASP A 2 5.69 -19.88 7.88
CA ASP A 2 5.72 -19.12 9.13
C ASP A 2 6.16 -17.67 8.85
N THR A 3 5.26 -16.72 9.08
CA THR A 3 5.49 -15.27 8.88
C THR A 3 5.99 -14.58 10.13
N THR A 4 6.21 -15.34 11.22
CA THR A 4 6.68 -14.85 12.51
C THR A 4 7.76 -15.79 13.04
N LEU A 5 8.90 -15.24 13.44
CA LEU A 5 10.06 -16.02 13.89
C LEU A 5 10.89 -15.23 14.90
N THR A 6 11.68 -15.92 15.73
CA THR A 6 12.62 -15.27 16.66
C THR A 6 13.93 -14.93 15.95
N LEU A 7 14.77 -14.10 16.57
CA LEU A 7 16.08 -13.75 16.00
C LEU A 7 17.00 -14.98 15.85
N GLN A 8 16.98 -15.89 16.82
CA GLN A 8 17.77 -17.12 16.76
C GLN A 8 17.31 -18.05 15.62
N VAL A 9 15.99 -18.18 15.43
CA VAL A 9 15.43 -18.97 14.32
C VAL A 9 15.73 -18.31 12.97
N LEU A 10 15.79 -16.98 12.92
CA LEU A 10 16.18 -16.23 11.73
C LEU A 10 17.61 -16.56 11.31
N ASP A 11 18.55 -16.54 12.24
CA ASP A 11 19.98 -16.76 11.95
C ASP A 11 20.19 -18.16 11.35
N ASP A 12 19.55 -19.17 11.91
CA ASP A 12 19.62 -20.55 11.42
C ASP A 12 18.88 -20.75 10.07
N ASN A 13 17.92 -19.87 9.73
CA ASN A 13 17.03 -20.02 8.58
C ASN A 13 17.03 -18.82 7.62
N LEU A 14 18.13 -18.06 7.56
CA LEU A 14 18.18 -16.79 6.86
C LEU A 14 17.70 -16.88 5.39
N ALA A 15 18.17 -17.89 4.65
CA ALA A 15 17.78 -18.09 3.26
C ALA A 15 16.26 -18.33 3.09
N ARG A 16 15.65 -19.08 4.02
CA ARG A 16 14.20 -19.34 4.03
C ARG A 16 13.43 -18.07 4.38
N ALA A 17 13.92 -17.29 5.34
CA ALA A 17 13.31 -16.03 5.74
C ALA A 17 13.35 -14.99 4.61
N LEU A 18 14.47 -14.87 3.88
CA LEU A 18 14.57 -14.00 2.70
C LEU A 18 13.59 -14.41 1.59
N LYS A 19 13.43 -15.72 1.35
CA LYS A 19 12.44 -16.23 0.38
C LYS A 19 11.01 -15.93 0.81
N ALA A 20 10.70 -16.02 2.11
CA ALA A 20 9.41 -15.61 2.65
C ALA A 20 9.19 -14.10 2.54
N ALA A 21 10.23 -13.30 2.82
CA ALA A 21 10.22 -11.84 2.70
C ALA A 21 9.98 -11.33 1.27
N ALA A 22 10.33 -12.13 0.26
CA ALA A 22 10.00 -11.87 -1.14
C ALA A 22 8.50 -12.01 -1.44
N GLN A 23 7.75 -12.74 -0.62
CA GLN A 23 6.31 -12.96 -0.78
C GLN A 23 5.46 -12.08 0.16
N GLY A 24 6.03 -11.59 1.26
CA GLY A 24 5.32 -10.75 2.23
C GLY A 24 6.18 -10.45 3.45
N ALA A 25 5.69 -9.61 4.35
CA ALA A 25 6.42 -9.24 5.56
C ALA A 25 6.65 -10.45 6.48
N VAL A 26 7.86 -10.53 7.05
CA VAL A 26 8.21 -11.51 8.08
C VAL A 26 8.51 -10.75 9.37
N PHE A 27 7.81 -11.09 10.44
CA PHE A 27 7.97 -10.46 11.75
C PHE A 27 9.00 -11.21 12.58
N ILE A 28 9.94 -10.45 13.12
CA ILE A 28 10.93 -10.96 14.04
C ILE A 28 10.50 -10.54 15.45
N VAL A 29 10.23 -11.51 16.30
CA VAL A 29 9.75 -11.28 17.66
C VAL A 29 10.86 -11.47 18.68
N ASP A 30 10.73 -10.78 19.81
CA ASP A 30 11.54 -11.03 21.00
C ASP A 30 11.11 -12.34 21.71
N GLU A 31 11.81 -12.67 22.78
CA GLU A 31 11.50 -13.83 23.64
C GLU A 31 10.12 -13.76 24.32
N ASN A 32 9.50 -12.57 24.38
CA ASN A 32 8.18 -12.34 24.94
C ASN A 32 7.08 -12.37 23.86
N GLY A 33 7.42 -12.63 22.60
CA GLY A 33 6.49 -12.66 21.47
C GLY A 33 6.10 -11.28 20.91
N LYS A 34 6.75 -10.20 21.35
CA LYS A 34 6.51 -8.85 20.80
C LYS A 34 7.29 -8.66 19.50
N PRO A 35 6.68 -8.11 18.44
CA PRO A 35 7.40 -7.73 17.23
C PRO A 35 8.50 -6.72 17.55
N ALA A 36 9.75 -7.09 17.29
CA ALA A 36 10.93 -6.26 17.49
C ALA A 36 11.46 -5.71 16.16
N TYR A 37 11.46 -6.54 15.11
CA TYR A 37 11.89 -6.17 13.77
C TYR A 37 10.95 -6.73 12.70
N VAL A 38 11.04 -6.19 11.49
CA VAL A 38 10.37 -6.74 10.31
C VAL A 38 11.37 -6.89 9.18
N LEU A 39 11.31 -8.02 8.47
CA LEU A 39 12.07 -8.27 7.27
C LEU A 39 11.16 -8.08 6.04
N LEU A 40 11.62 -7.25 5.11
CA LEU A 40 10.93 -6.92 3.87
C LEU A 40 11.90 -7.01 2.70
N SER A 41 11.38 -7.34 1.51
CA SER A 41 12.12 -7.09 0.28
C SER A 41 12.35 -5.58 0.12
N TYR A 42 13.48 -5.21 -0.49
CA TYR A 42 13.80 -3.80 -0.72
C TYR A 42 12.72 -3.03 -1.49
N PRO A 43 12.08 -3.59 -2.55
CA PRO A 43 10.96 -2.91 -3.22
C PRO A 43 9.75 -2.67 -2.30
N ALA A 44 9.44 -3.61 -1.41
CA ALA A 44 8.35 -3.45 -0.45
C ALA A 44 8.65 -2.36 0.58
N TRP A 45 9.89 -2.32 1.10
CA TRP A 45 10.34 -1.23 1.94
C TRP A 45 10.29 0.11 1.22
N GLN A 46 10.76 0.17 -0.03
CA GLN A 46 10.77 1.41 -0.82
C GLN A 46 9.36 1.93 -1.09
N ALA A 47 8.39 1.04 -1.33
CA ALA A 47 6.98 1.43 -1.49
C ALA A 47 6.38 2.02 -0.20
N LEU A 48 6.79 1.53 0.97
CA LEU A 48 6.35 2.03 2.28
C LEU A 48 7.08 3.31 2.69
N ALA A 49 8.36 3.43 2.37
CA ALA A 49 9.21 4.57 2.70
C ALA A 49 9.02 5.74 1.72
N ALA A 50 8.41 5.50 0.56
CA ALA A 50 8.10 6.55 -0.40
C ALA A 50 7.15 7.59 0.23
N PRO A 51 7.36 8.89 -0.05
CA PRO A 51 6.42 9.92 0.38
C PRO A 51 5.01 9.56 -0.11
N PRO A 52 3.96 9.82 0.69
CA PRO A 52 2.60 9.65 0.20
C PRO A 52 2.45 10.49 -1.07
N ARG A 53 2.17 9.84 -2.20
CA ARG A 53 1.85 10.56 -3.43
C ARG A 53 0.66 11.44 -3.14
N SER A 54 0.77 12.73 -3.48
CA SER A 54 -0.35 13.64 -3.34
C SER A 54 -1.54 13.07 -4.11
N ILE A 55 -2.74 13.14 -3.53
CA ILE A 55 -3.97 12.77 -4.24
C ILE A 55 -4.06 13.57 -5.54
N SER A 56 -3.61 14.82 -5.51
CA SER A 56 -3.48 15.67 -6.69
C SER A 56 -2.58 15.06 -7.76
N ASP A 57 -1.43 14.49 -7.40
CA ASP A 57 -0.53 13.83 -8.36
C ASP A 57 -1.13 12.56 -8.97
N ARG A 58 -2.07 11.91 -8.26
CA ARG A 58 -2.77 10.71 -8.74
C ARG A 58 -3.95 11.02 -9.65
N ILE A 59 -4.60 12.17 -9.47
CA ILE A 59 -5.79 12.60 -10.23
C ILE A 59 -5.39 13.49 -11.41
N ARG A 60 -4.24 14.17 -11.33
CA ARG A 60 -3.73 14.97 -12.44
C ARG A 60 -3.66 14.13 -13.70
N GLN A 61 -4.31 14.62 -14.76
CA GLN A 61 -3.97 14.22 -16.12
C GLN A 61 -2.47 14.41 -16.30
N LYS A 62 -1.82 13.45 -16.97
CA LYS A 62 -0.38 13.54 -17.20
C LYS A 62 -0.09 14.82 -17.98
N ASP A 63 0.99 15.51 -17.61
CA ASP A 63 1.48 16.66 -18.36
C ASP A 63 1.70 16.22 -19.82
N GLY A 64 0.94 16.80 -20.74
CA GLY A 64 0.86 16.39 -22.15
C GLY A 64 -0.57 16.13 -22.65
N ASP A 65 -1.52 15.80 -21.77
CA ASP A 65 -2.95 15.65 -22.08
C ASP A 65 -3.74 16.95 -21.83
N GLY A 66 -3.04 18.07 -21.61
CA GLY A 66 -3.62 19.41 -21.42
C GLY A 66 -4.13 20.04 -22.72
N GLU A 67 -4.32 19.27 -23.77
CA GLU A 67 -5.13 19.70 -24.89
C GLU A 67 -6.57 19.83 -24.39
N SER A 68 -7.24 20.92 -24.78
CA SER A 68 -8.62 21.16 -24.42
C SER A 68 -9.45 19.94 -24.82
N VAL A 69 -9.84 19.10 -23.86
CA VAL A 69 -10.80 18.04 -24.13
C VAL A 69 -12.10 18.74 -24.49
N GLU A 70 -12.57 18.52 -25.71
CA GLU A 70 -13.88 19.01 -26.15
C GLU A 70 -14.95 18.37 -25.26
N PHE A 71 -15.38 19.14 -24.26
CA PHE A 71 -16.30 18.71 -23.23
C PHE A 71 -17.64 19.39 -23.47
N ASP A 72 -18.54 18.70 -24.17
CA ASP A 72 -19.91 19.12 -24.44
C ASP A 72 -20.90 18.17 -23.73
N PRO A 73 -21.06 18.28 -22.40
CA PRO A 73 -22.01 17.44 -21.67
C PRO A 73 -23.44 17.90 -21.92
N GLU A 74 -24.34 16.94 -22.15
CA GLU A 74 -25.78 17.20 -22.13
C GLU A 74 -26.23 17.77 -20.76
N PRO A 75 -27.21 18.71 -20.73
CA PRO A 75 -27.71 19.25 -19.48
C PRO A 75 -28.23 18.16 -18.53
N ALA A 76 -27.65 18.11 -17.33
CA ALA A 76 -28.07 17.15 -16.31
C ALA A 76 -29.54 17.39 -15.89
N ARG A 77 -30.42 16.42 -16.14
CA ARG A 77 -31.81 16.45 -15.66
C ARG A 77 -31.89 15.95 -14.23
N ILE A 78 -31.67 16.84 -13.28
CA ILE A 78 -31.71 16.51 -11.85
C ILE A 78 -33.17 16.62 -11.35
N ARG A 79 -33.68 15.53 -10.76
CA ARG A 79 -34.97 15.51 -10.06
C ARG A 79 -34.70 15.64 -8.55
N LEU A 80 -35.41 16.54 -7.89
CA LEU A 80 -35.39 16.62 -6.43
C LEU A 80 -36.21 15.46 -5.86
N LYS A 81 -35.60 14.62 -5.04
CA LYS A 81 -36.30 13.66 -4.17
C LYS A 81 -36.29 14.21 -2.74
N PRO A 82 -37.41 14.16 -2.00
CA PRO A 82 -37.42 14.49 -0.57
C PRO A 82 -36.42 13.61 0.20
N ALA A 83 -35.74 14.19 1.20
CA ALA A 83 -34.94 13.41 2.13
C ALA A 83 -35.86 12.56 3.01
N GLU A 84 -35.55 11.27 3.15
CA GLU A 84 -36.15 10.44 4.19
C GLU A 84 -35.41 10.76 5.49
N LEU A 85 -36.12 11.37 6.44
CA LEU A 85 -35.63 11.68 7.79
C LEU A 85 -36.48 10.85 8.75
N ASP A 86 -35.85 9.86 9.38
CA ASP A 86 -36.38 9.09 10.53
C ASP A 86 -35.76 9.66 11.82
#